data_AF-A0A0G0TVM7-F1
#
_entry.id   AF-A0A0G0TVM7-F1
#
_cell.length_a   1.000
_cell.length_b   1.000
_cell.length_c   1.000
_cell.angle_alpha   90.00
_cell.angle_beta   90.00
_cell.angle_gamma   90.00
#
_symmetry.space_group_name_H-M   'P 1'
#
loop_
_entity.id
_entity.type
_entity.pdbx_description
1 polymer ?
#
loop_
_entity_poly.entity_id
_entity_poly.type
_entity_poly.pdbx_seq_one_letter_code
_entity_poly.pdbx_strand_id
1 'polypeptide(L)'
;MKIELHKIKISEVVKDYKDSAEEGVSAFGGKLDIRPKYQREFVYSGKQRDEVIRTVKNGFPLNVMYWVKKEDGNFEVLDGQQRTISIAQFVNGDFSIEFNGRTAMFHNLTPEEKEQIMNYDLMIYHCEGKDKEKLDWFKIINIAGERLTDQELRNAVYTGPWLSDAKLKFSKTNCAAYLLANDGGSLVSGSLIRQEYLETALSWISNEQIEEYMAKNQHDKNANELWQYFQDVIHWVRKTFPNYRKEMAGVNWGELYNEERYLSIRAFTPNMKREAYERQDGVCPVCKKEFAIGEMEADHIKPWHEGGRTVAENCQMLCKEDNRTKSGK
;
A
#
# COMPACT_ATOMS: atom_id res chain seq x y z
N MET A 1 4.20 -14.81 -21.44
CA MET A 1 3.57 -13.51 -21.79
C MET A 1 3.51 -13.32 -23.31
N LYS A 2 2.40 -12.82 -23.86
CA LYS A 2 2.18 -12.46 -25.27
C LYS A 2 2.07 -10.93 -25.39
N ILE A 3 2.78 -10.33 -26.34
CA ILE A 3 2.88 -8.87 -26.53
C ILE A 3 2.75 -8.54 -28.02
N GLU A 4 1.78 -7.71 -28.40
CA GLU A 4 1.51 -7.33 -29.80
C GLU A 4 1.34 -5.81 -29.94
N LEU A 5 2.00 -5.19 -30.93
CA LEU A 5 1.90 -3.75 -31.18
C LEU A 5 0.67 -3.42 -32.04
N HIS A 6 -0.11 -2.45 -31.58
CA HIS A 6 -1.24 -1.87 -32.29
C HIS A 6 -1.02 -0.36 -32.47
N LYS A 7 -1.48 0.14 -33.62
CA LYS A 7 -1.63 1.58 -33.86
C LYS A 7 -3.09 1.93 -33.69
N ILE A 8 -3.39 2.79 -32.72
CA ILE A 8 -4.78 3.17 -32.38
C ILE A 8 -4.86 4.69 -32.39
N LYS A 9 -5.85 5.25 -33.09
CA LYS A 9 -6.00 6.69 -33.17
C LYS A 9 -6.47 7.28 -31.84
N ILE A 10 -6.08 8.53 -31.57
CA ILE A 10 -6.59 9.27 -30.41
C ILE A 10 -8.12 9.30 -30.40
N SER A 11 -8.76 9.51 -31.55
CA SER A 11 -10.23 9.48 -31.70
C SER A 11 -10.90 8.20 -31.18
N GLU A 12 -10.23 7.06 -31.33
CA GLU A 12 -10.72 5.80 -30.81
C GLU A 12 -10.45 5.68 -29.31
N VAL A 13 -9.23 6.00 -28.88
CA VAL A 13 -8.81 5.90 -27.46
C VAL A 13 -9.68 6.75 -26.54
N VAL A 14 -9.98 7.99 -26.92
CA VAL A 14 -10.76 8.93 -26.07
C VAL A 14 -12.28 8.77 -26.19
N LYS A 15 -12.74 7.83 -27.03
CA LYS A 15 -14.17 7.61 -27.25
C LYS A 15 -14.87 7.25 -25.94
N ASP A 16 -15.98 7.93 -25.67
CA ASP A 16 -16.81 7.76 -24.46
C ASP A 16 -16.01 7.95 -23.16
N TYR A 17 -15.02 8.86 -23.16
CA TYR A 17 -14.23 9.21 -21.99
C TYR A 17 -15.09 9.61 -20.79
N LYS A 18 -14.79 9.04 -19.63
CA LYS A 18 -15.41 9.35 -18.34
C LYS A 18 -14.34 9.43 -17.27
N ASP A 19 -14.25 10.59 -16.62
CA ASP A 19 -13.42 10.82 -15.43
C ASP A 19 -14.34 10.89 -14.22
N SER A 20 -14.36 9.85 -13.40
CA SER A 20 -15.18 9.81 -12.18
C SER A 20 -14.35 10.16 -10.93
N ALA A 21 -13.27 10.92 -11.09
CA ALA A 21 -12.32 11.25 -10.03
C ALA A 21 -11.94 9.98 -9.26
N GLU A 22 -12.32 9.85 -7.99
CA GLU A 22 -11.90 8.74 -7.16
C GLU A 22 -12.42 7.35 -7.60
N GLU A 23 -13.47 7.32 -8.42
CA GLU A 23 -14.12 6.09 -8.88
C GLU A 23 -13.46 5.46 -10.12
N GLY A 24 -12.44 6.12 -10.68
CA GLY A 24 -11.66 5.64 -11.83
C GLY A 24 -11.89 6.42 -13.12
N VAL A 25 -11.13 6.08 -14.15
CA VAL A 25 -11.15 6.75 -15.46
C VAL A 25 -11.26 5.71 -16.57
N SER A 26 -12.24 5.86 -17.46
CA SER A 26 -12.48 4.92 -18.56
C SER A 26 -12.65 5.60 -19.90
N ALA A 27 -12.32 4.90 -20.99
CA ALA A 27 -12.53 5.36 -22.36
C ALA A 27 -12.56 4.17 -23.34
N PHE A 28 -12.21 4.40 -24.61
CA PHE A 28 -12.22 3.41 -25.70
C PHE A 28 -13.58 2.71 -25.83
N GLY A 29 -14.67 3.48 -25.78
CA GLY A 29 -16.04 2.95 -25.81
C GLY A 29 -16.41 2.16 -24.55
N GLY A 30 -15.81 2.50 -23.40
CA GLY A 30 -15.98 1.78 -22.14
C GLY A 30 -15.16 0.49 -22.02
N LYS A 31 -14.31 0.18 -23.00
CA LYS A 31 -13.47 -1.04 -23.00
C LYS A 31 -12.11 -0.84 -22.38
N LEU A 32 -11.66 0.40 -22.20
CA LEU A 32 -10.38 0.70 -21.58
C LEU A 32 -10.59 1.30 -20.20
N ASP A 33 -10.08 0.61 -19.18
CA ASP A 33 -9.85 1.20 -17.87
C ASP A 33 -8.51 1.95 -17.90
N ILE A 34 -8.56 3.27 -18.06
CA ILE A 34 -7.37 4.12 -18.11
C ILE A 34 -6.73 4.21 -16.73
N ARG A 35 -7.57 4.26 -15.68
CA ARG A 35 -7.13 4.29 -14.29
C ARG A 35 -8.17 3.57 -13.44
N PRO A 36 -7.92 2.29 -13.12
CA PRO A 36 -8.71 1.59 -12.13
C PRO A 36 -8.59 2.25 -10.76
N LYS A 37 -9.58 2.02 -9.89
CA LYS A 37 -9.62 2.56 -8.51
C LYS A 37 -8.36 2.25 -7.70
N TYR A 38 -7.70 1.13 -8.00
CA TYR A 38 -6.48 0.69 -7.31
C TYR A 38 -5.18 1.27 -7.86
N GLN A 39 -5.17 1.89 -9.05
CA GLN A 39 -3.99 2.59 -9.55
C GLN A 39 -3.85 4.00 -8.95
N ARG A 40 -2.65 4.58 -9.03
CA ARG A 40 -2.37 5.92 -8.47
C ARG A 40 -3.15 7.01 -9.21
N GLU A 41 -3.40 8.12 -8.52
CA GLU A 41 -4.03 9.32 -9.11
C GLU A 41 -3.13 9.96 -10.19
N PHE A 42 -3.63 10.97 -10.90
CA PHE A 42 -2.83 11.73 -11.86
C PHE A 42 -1.73 12.53 -11.14
N VAL A 43 -0.47 12.41 -11.60
CA VAL A 43 0.72 12.99 -10.93
C VAL A 43 1.54 13.93 -11.84
N TYR A 44 1.24 14.01 -13.14
CA TYR A 44 1.90 14.98 -14.00
C TYR A 44 1.58 16.41 -13.56
N SER A 45 2.62 17.25 -13.49
CA SER A 45 2.46 18.70 -13.41
C SER A 45 1.81 19.25 -14.68
N GLY A 46 1.27 20.47 -14.61
CA GLY A 46 0.69 21.15 -15.79
C GLY A 46 1.66 21.20 -16.97
N LYS A 47 2.95 21.46 -16.72
CA LYS A 47 3.99 21.46 -17.77
C LYS A 47 4.16 20.09 -18.43
N GLN A 48 4.21 19.01 -17.64
CA GLN A 48 4.36 17.64 -18.17
C GLN A 48 3.13 17.24 -18.99
N ARG A 49 1.92 17.57 -18.51
CA ARG A 49 0.66 17.33 -19.22
C ARG A 49 0.61 18.08 -20.56
N ASP A 50 0.95 19.36 -20.56
CA ASP A 50 0.92 20.20 -21.76
C ASP A 50 1.94 19.71 -22.80
N GLU A 51 3.09 19.18 -22.36
CA GLU A 51 4.11 18.61 -23.24
C GLU A 51 3.62 17.39 -24.03
N VAL A 52 2.74 16.57 -23.44
CA VAL A 52 2.11 15.44 -24.15
C VAL A 52 1.32 15.96 -25.36
N ILE A 53 0.51 17.00 -25.16
CA ILE A 53 -0.31 17.57 -26.23
C ILE A 53 0.57 18.25 -27.26
N ARG A 54 1.64 18.94 -26.84
CA ARG A 54 2.62 19.55 -27.74
C ARG A 54 3.31 18.51 -28.63
N THR A 55 3.64 17.35 -28.07
CA THR A 55 4.24 16.23 -28.81
C THR A 55 3.28 15.72 -29.89
N VAL A 56 2.01 15.49 -29.53
CA VAL A 56 0.96 15.07 -30.47
C VAL A 56 0.76 16.11 -31.57
N LYS A 57 0.60 17.38 -31.19
CA LYS A 57 0.42 18.51 -32.10
C LYS A 57 1.55 18.60 -33.13
N ASN A 58 2.80 18.38 -32.71
CA ASN A 58 3.95 18.47 -33.61
C ASN A 58 4.21 17.19 -34.41
N GLY A 59 3.38 16.15 -34.24
CA GLY A 59 3.58 14.85 -34.90
C GLY A 59 4.82 14.11 -34.43
N PHE A 60 5.38 14.48 -33.26
CA PHE A 60 6.53 13.81 -32.69
C PHE A 60 6.10 12.47 -32.05
N PRO A 61 7.00 11.47 -32.02
CA PRO A 61 6.67 10.17 -31.44
C PRO A 61 6.48 10.28 -29.93
N LEU A 62 5.28 9.92 -29.44
CA LEU A 62 5.06 9.64 -28.04
C LEU A 62 5.63 8.27 -27.69
N ASN A 63 6.13 8.15 -26.46
CA ASN A 63 6.55 6.86 -25.93
C ASN A 63 5.40 5.86 -26.01
N VAL A 64 5.74 4.63 -26.42
CA VAL A 64 4.80 3.52 -26.50
C VAL A 64 4.03 3.36 -25.19
N MET A 65 2.78 2.93 -25.30
CA MET A 65 1.93 2.61 -24.16
C MET A 65 1.72 1.10 -24.11
N TYR A 66 1.35 0.60 -22.94
CA TYR A 66 1.12 -0.82 -22.74
C TYR A 66 -0.25 -0.98 -22.10
N TRP A 67 -1.07 -1.84 -22.68
CA TRP A 67 -2.38 -2.21 -22.14
C TRP A 67 -2.38 -3.70 -21.85
N VAL A 68 -2.88 -4.10 -20.69
CA VAL A 68 -3.14 -5.51 -20.39
C VAL A 68 -4.59 -5.83 -20.73
N LYS A 69 -4.77 -6.95 -21.43
CA LYS A 69 -6.09 -7.49 -21.68
C LYS A 69 -6.56 -8.30 -20.48
N LYS A 70 -7.78 -8.01 -20.03
CA LYS A 70 -8.47 -8.70 -18.95
C LYS A 70 -9.22 -9.93 -19.48
N GLU A 71 -9.62 -10.80 -18.58
CA GLU A 71 -10.36 -12.04 -18.92
C GLU A 71 -11.71 -11.75 -19.58
N ASP A 72 -12.34 -10.62 -19.26
CA ASP A 72 -13.59 -10.14 -19.84
C ASP A 72 -13.44 -9.56 -21.26
N GLY A 73 -12.21 -9.54 -21.80
CA GLY A 73 -11.89 -8.99 -23.12
C GLY A 73 -11.70 -7.46 -23.15
N ASN A 74 -11.85 -6.78 -22.02
CA ASN A 74 -11.53 -5.37 -21.88
C ASN A 74 -10.03 -5.16 -21.65
N PHE A 75 -9.61 -3.89 -21.65
CA PHE A 75 -8.23 -3.47 -21.45
C PHE A 75 -8.08 -2.66 -20.18
N GLU A 76 -6.89 -2.73 -19.60
CA GLU A 76 -6.42 -1.86 -18.53
C GLU A 76 -5.08 -1.25 -18.94
N VAL A 77 -4.88 0.04 -18.67
CA VAL A 77 -3.60 0.69 -18.92
C VAL A 77 -2.55 0.19 -17.93
N LEU A 78 -1.45 -0.31 -18.49
CA LEU A 78 -0.27 -0.79 -17.80
C LEU A 78 0.77 0.31 -17.61
N ASP A 79 1.09 0.98 -18.71
CA ASP A 79 1.92 2.19 -18.78
C ASP A 79 1.34 3.12 -19.84
N GLY A 80 1.53 4.41 -19.61
CA GLY A 80 0.93 5.47 -20.43
C GLY A 80 -0.26 6.16 -19.78
N GLN A 81 -0.67 5.76 -18.57
CA GLN A 81 -1.82 6.34 -17.86
C GLN A 81 -1.81 7.88 -17.90
N GLN A 82 -0.70 8.51 -17.50
CA GLN A 82 -0.59 9.97 -17.46
C GLN A 82 -0.70 10.60 -18.85
N ARG A 83 -0.15 9.96 -19.89
CA ARG A 83 -0.23 10.43 -21.28
C ARG A 83 -1.66 10.29 -21.81
N THR A 84 -2.29 9.14 -21.58
CA THR A 84 -3.68 8.86 -21.99
C THR A 84 -4.66 9.83 -21.33
N ILE A 85 -4.54 10.05 -20.01
CA ILE A 85 -5.37 11.02 -19.29
C ILE A 85 -5.13 12.44 -19.80
N SER A 86 -3.87 12.85 -20.02
CA SER A 86 -3.56 14.20 -20.55
C SER A 86 -4.26 14.45 -21.89
N ILE A 87 -4.19 13.48 -22.80
CA ILE A 87 -4.84 13.53 -24.12
C ILE A 87 -6.36 13.60 -23.95
N ALA A 88 -6.94 12.72 -23.14
CA ALA A 88 -8.39 12.66 -22.95
C ALA A 88 -8.94 13.94 -22.30
N GLN A 89 -8.28 14.46 -21.26
CA GLN A 89 -8.64 15.72 -20.61
C GLN A 89 -8.55 16.92 -21.57
N PHE A 90 -7.53 16.95 -22.44
CA PHE A 90 -7.42 18.02 -23.43
C PHE A 90 -8.59 17.96 -24.43
N VAL A 91 -8.86 16.78 -24.99
CA VAL A 91 -9.96 16.56 -25.94
C VAL A 91 -11.32 16.85 -25.29
N ASN A 92 -11.49 16.55 -24.01
CA ASN A 92 -12.68 16.87 -23.22
C ASN A 92 -12.84 18.38 -22.95
N GLY A 93 -11.76 19.16 -23.07
CA GLY A 93 -11.77 20.62 -22.86
C GLY A 93 -11.43 21.05 -21.43
N ASP A 94 -10.79 20.19 -20.63
CA ASP A 94 -10.54 20.44 -19.20
C ASP A 94 -9.45 21.49 -18.94
N PHE A 95 -8.62 21.77 -19.95
CA PHE A 95 -7.56 22.77 -19.86
C PHE A 95 -7.20 23.38 -21.22
N SER A 96 -6.50 24.50 -21.18
CA SER A 96 -5.94 25.17 -22.35
C SER A 96 -4.42 25.03 -22.40
N ILE A 97 -3.87 25.07 -23.62
CA ILE A 97 -2.43 25.12 -23.86
C ILE A 97 -2.08 26.24 -24.84
N GLU A 98 -0.80 26.56 -24.95
CA GLU A 98 -0.30 27.34 -26.08
C GLU A 98 -0.38 26.50 -27.37
N PHE A 99 -1.12 27.01 -28.34
CA PHE A 99 -1.38 26.37 -29.61
C PHE A 99 -1.22 27.39 -30.74
N ASN A 100 -0.06 27.39 -31.40
CA ASN A 100 0.22 28.23 -32.57
C ASN A 100 0.20 29.73 -32.23
N GLY A 101 0.79 30.10 -31.09
CA GLY A 101 0.91 31.48 -30.64
C GLY A 101 -0.30 32.01 -29.87
N ARG A 102 -1.32 31.17 -29.63
CA ARG A 102 -2.51 31.53 -28.84
C ARG A 102 -2.82 30.50 -27.76
N THR A 103 -3.45 30.92 -26.68
CA THR A 103 -4.01 29.99 -25.69
C THR A 103 -5.31 29.40 -26.23
N ALA A 104 -5.39 28.08 -26.36
CA ALA A 104 -6.57 27.38 -26.88
C ALA A 104 -6.91 26.13 -26.07
N MET A 105 -8.22 25.91 -25.88
CA MET A 105 -8.80 24.62 -25.48
C MET A 105 -9.18 23.83 -26.75
N PHE A 106 -9.38 22.52 -26.63
CA PHE A 106 -9.69 21.69 -27.79
C PHE A 106 -10.92 22.17 -28.58
N HIS A 107 -11.99 22.61 -27.89
CA HIS A 107 -13.18 23.12 -28.58
C HIS A 107 -12.93 24.41 -29.39
N ASN A 108 -11.90 25.21 -29.04
CA ASN A 108 -11.49 26.44 -29.71
C ASN A 108 -10.54 26.22 -30.91
N LEU A 109 -10.16 24.97 -31.19
CA LEU A 109 -9.32 24.60 -32.33
C LEU A 109 -10.13 24.60 -33.64
N THR A 110 -9.46 24.90 -34.76
CA THR A 110 -10.07 24.76 -36.09
C THR A 110 -10.37 23.29 -36.40
N PRO A 111 -11.26 22.97 -37.36
CA PRO A 111 -11.52 21.60 -37.78
C PRO A 111 -10.24 20.83 -38.15
N GLU A 112 -9.30 21.48 -38.85
CA GLU A 112 -8.02 20.88 -39.27
C GLU A 112 -7.11 20.60 -38.07
N GLU A 113 -7.02 21.54 -37.12
CA GLU A 113 -6.26 21.36 -35.89
C GLU A 113 -6.83 20.21 -35.03
N LYS A 114 -8.16 20.09 -34.95
CA LYS A 114 -8.83 18.97 -34.27
C LYS A 114 -8.52 17.66 -34.96
N GLU A 115 -8.64 17.62 -36.28
CA GLU A 115 -8.40 16.42 -37.08
C GLU A 115 -6.95 15.93 -36.92
N GLN A 116 -5.98 16.84 -36.92
CA GLN A 116 -4.57 16.52 -36.70
C GLN A 116 -4.35 15.78 -35.38
N ILE A 117 -4.96 16.25 -34.29
CA ILE A 117 -4.85 15.61 -32.98
C ILE A 117 -5.59 14.26 -32.98
N MET A 118 -6.83 14.24 -33.48
CA MET A 118 -7.70 13.06 -33.41
C MET A 118 -7.24 11.89 -34.29
N ASN A 119 -6.48 12.16 -35.35
CA ASN A 119 -5.91 11.16 -36.26
C ASN A 119 -4.49 10.72 -35.88
N TYR A 120 -3.89 11.27 -34.82
CA TYR A 120 -2.58 10.82 -34.35
C TYR A 120 -2.62 9.35 -33.90
N ASP A 121 -1.70 8.53 -34.42
CA ASP A 121 -1.56 7.11 -34.08
C ASP A 121 -0.76 6.94 -32.78
N LEU A 122 -1.42 6.41 -31.75
CA LEU A 122 -0.76 5.95 -30.54
C LEU A 122 -0.21 4.53 -30.76
N MET A 123 1.04 4.33 -30.37
CA MET A 123 1.73 3.03 -30.41
C MET A 123 1.45 2.29 -29.10
N ILE A 124 0.59 1.27 -29.15
CA ILE A 124 0.06 0.60 -27.95
C ILE A 124 0.32 -0.90 -28.04
N TYR A 125 1.06 -1.43 -27.09
CA TYR A 125 1.25 -2.87 -26.94
C TYR A 125 0.10 -3.48 -26.14
N HIS A 126 -0.57 -4.48 -26.70
CA HIS A 126 -1.50 -5.33 -25.96
C HIS A 126 -0.73 -6.51 -25.34
N CYS A 127 -0.92 -6.70 -24.04
CA CYS A 127 -0.22 -7.68 -23.22
C CYS A 127 -1.19 -8.71 -22.63
N GLU A 128 -0.83 -9.99 -22.71
CA GLU A 128 -1.57 -11.12 -22.13
C GLU A 128 -0.59 -12.07 -21.40
N GLY A 129 -0.88 -12.51 -20.17
CA GLY A 129 0.02 -13.38 -19.41
C GLY A 129 -0.46 -13.70 -17.99
N LYS A 130 0.31 -14.50 -17.24
CA LYS A 130 0.07 -14.78 -15.83
C LYS A 130 0.55 -13.63 -14.93
N ASP A 131 0.03 -13.55 -13.71
CA ASP A 131 0.24 -12.40 -12.82
C ASP A 131 1.71 -12.15 -12.44
N LYS A 132 2.47 -13.21 -12.17
CA LYS A 132 3.92 -13.09 -11.93
C LYS A 132 4.67 -12.57 -13.17
N GLU A 133 4.33 -13.06 -14.36
CA GLU A 133 4.94 -12.58 -15.60
C GLU A 133 4.60 -11.10 -15.84
N LYS A 134 3.36 -10.69 -15.55
CA LYS A 134 2.95 -9.29 -15.62
C LYS A 134 3.79 -8.45 -14.68
N LEU A 135 3.96 -8.86 -13.40
CA LEU A 135 4.74 -8.10 -12.40
C LEU A 135 6.21 -7.95 -12.80
N ASP A 136 6.84 -9.03 -13.26
CA ASP A 136 8.23 -9.01 -13.71
C ASP A 136 8.38 -8.10 -14.94
N TRP A 137 7.45 -8.19 -15.88
CA TRP A 137 7.42 -7.31 -17.06
C TRP A 137 7.21 -5.84 -16.69
N PHE A 138 6.30 -5.58 -15.77
CA PHE A 138 6.03 -4.27 -15.19
C PHE A 138 7.31 -3.62 -14.63
N LYS A 139 8.09 -4.38 -13.84
CA LYS A 139 9.38 -3.93 -13.29
C LYS A 139 10.37 -3.56 -14.40
N ILE A 140 10.37 -4.29 -15.53
CA ILE A 140 11.23 -4.04 -16.69
C ILE A 140 10.82 -2.77 -17.47
N ILE A 141 9.52 -2.57 -17.75
CA ILE A 141 9.08 -1.41 -18.56
C ILE A 141 9.13 -0.10 -17.76
N ASN A 142 9.00 -0.17 -16.44
CA ASN A 142 8.98 0.97 -15.52
C ASN A 142 10.35 1.71 -15.39
N ILE A 143 11.27 1.49 -16.33
CA ILE A 143 12.59 2.13 -16.36
C ILE A 143 12.51 3.55 -16.94
N ALA A 144 11.54 3.83 -17.83
CA ALA A 144 11.40 5.10 -18.56
C ALA A 144 10.15 5.89 -18.14
N GLY A 145 10.29 7.20 -17.89
CA GLY A 145 9.21 8.09 -17.47
C GLY A 145 9.06 8.24 -15.95
N GLU A 146 7.89 8.69 -15.51
CA GLU A 146 7.54 8.80 -14.08
C GLU A 146 7.40 7.41 -13.47
N ARG A 147 8.49 6.88 -12.91
CA ARG A 147 8.55 5.54 -12.35
C ARG A 147 7.41 5.30 -11.36
N LEU A 148 6.71 4.18 -11.51
CA LEU A 148 5.83 3.63 -10.48
C LEU A 148 6.69 3.17 -9.29
N THR A 149 6.22 3.36 -8.07
CA THR A 149 6.82 2.73 -6.88
C THR A 149 6.59 1.22 -6.89
N ASP A 150 7.37 0.46 -6.12
CA ASP A 150 7.18 -0.98 -6.05
C ASP A 150 5.76 -1.34 -5.59
N GLN A 151 5.21 -0.59 -4.62
CA GLN A 151 3.83 -0.78 -4.18
C GLN A 151 2.80 -0.45 -5.26
N GLU A 152 3.04 0.56 -6.09
CA GLU A 152 2.16 0.87 -7.24
C GLU A 152 2.15 -0.28 -8.26
N LEU A 153 3.29 -0.93 -8.49
CA LEU A 153 3.39 -2.13 -9.35
C LEU A 153 2.65 -3.33 -8.73
N ARG A 154 2.83 -3.56 -7.42
CA ARG A 154 2.12 -4.64 -6.69
C ARG A 154 0.61 -4.45 -6.76
N ASN A 155 0.12 -3.23 -6.62
CA ASN A 155 -1.31 -2.91 -6.67
C ASN A 155 -1.95 -3.28 -8.02
N ALA A 156 -1.25 -3.08 -9.13
CA ALA A 156 -1.77 -3.42 -10.46
C ALA A 156 -1.88 -4.94 -10.68
N VAL A 157 -1.11 -5.74 -9.94
CA VAL A 157 -1.10 -7.20 -10.08
C VAL A 157 -2.04 -7.86 -9.08
N TYR A 158 -1.99 -7.45 -7.81
CA TYR A 158 -2.80 -8.02 -6.72
C TYR A 158 -4.11 -7.26 -6.52
N THR A 159 -4.83 -7.07 -7.62
CA THR A 159 -6.11 -6.34 -7.63
C THR A 159 -7.23 -7.17 -7.03
N GLY A 160 -8.02 -6.55 -6.16
CA GLY A 160 -9.23 -7.17 -5.63
C GLY A 160 -9.98 -6.27 -4.65
N PRO A 161 -11.07 -6.79 -4.04
CA PRO A 161 -11.85 -6.05 -3.04
C PRO A 161 -11.00 -5.62 -1.85
N TRP A 162 -10.10 -6.49 -1.39
CA TRP A 162 -9.14 -6.22 -0.32
C TRP A 162 -8.28 -4.99 -0.60
N LEU A 163 -7.65 -4.91 -1.79
CA LEU A 163 -6.77 -3.80 -2.14
C LEU A 163 -7.55 -2.48 -2.25
N SER A 164 -8.77 -2.54 -2.80
CA SER A 164 -9.62 -1.36 -2.95
C SER A 164 -9.95 -0.74 -1.58
N ASP A 165 -10.26 -1.59 -0.60
CA ASP A 165 -10.50 -1.16 0.78
C ASP A 165 -9.21 -0.73 1.51
N ALA A 166 -8.08 -1.41 1.27
CA ALA A 166 -6.77 -1.00 1.81
C ALA A 166 -6.42 0.43 1.35
N LYS A 167 -6.56 0.74 0.06
CA LYS A 167 -6.25 2.07 -0.46
C LYS A 167 -7.14 3.16 0.10
N LEU A 168 -8.41 2.88 0.36
CA LEU A 168 -9.30 3.83 1.02
C LEU A 168 -8.74 4.23 2.40
N LYS A 169 -8.18 3.25 3.13
CA LYS A 169 -7.62 3.46 4.47
C LYS A 169 -6.23 4.10 4.47
N PHE A 170 -5.39 3.81 3.48
CA PHE A 170 -3.96 4.14 3.51
C PHE A 170 -3.48 5.15 2.45
N SER A 171 -4.22 5.35 1.35
CA SER A 171 -3.63 5.96 0.14
C SER A 171 -4.44 7.09 -0.48
N LYS A 172 -5.50 7.54 0.18
CA LYS A 172 -6.28 8.72 -0.20
C LYS A 172 -5.79 9.96 0.56
N THR A 173 -6.04 11.14 0.00
CA THR A 173 -5.79 12.41 0.71
C THR A 173 -6.56 12.41 2.02
N ASN A 174 -5.90 12.73 3.14
CA ASN A 174 -6.49 12.68 4.48
C ASN A 174 -7.13 11.32 4.85
N CYS A 175 -6.56 10.21 4.35
CA CYS A 175 -7.01 8.88 4.71
C CYS A 175 -6.92 8.60 6.22
N ALA A 176 -7.64 7.58 6.69
CA ALA A 176 -7.71 7.23 8.11
C ALA A 176 -6.31 6.95 8.71
N ALA A 177 -5.44 6.26 7.97
CA ALA A 177 -4.07 5.99 8.41
C ALA A 177 -3.24 7.27 8.58
N TYR A 178 -3.37 8.23 7.64
CA TYR A 178 -2.69 9.51 7.73
C TYR A 178 -3.15 10.31 8.96
N LEU A 179 -4.46 10.44 9.16
CA LEU A 179 -5.00 11.17 10.30
C LEU A 179 -4.54 10.55 11.62
N LEU A 180 -4.59 9.22 11.73
CA LEU A 180 -4.18 8.49 12.93
C LEU A 180 -2.67 8.63 13.21
N ALA A 181 -1.82 8.48 12.20
CA ALA A 181 -0.37 8.53 12.36
C ALA A 181 0.16 9.95 12.64
N ASN A 182 -0.59 11.00 12.28
CA ASN A 182 -0.17 12.39 12.45
C ASN A 182 -0.85 13.10 13.64
N ASP A 183 -1.83 12.48 14.29
CA ASP A 183 -2.50 13.04 15.47
C ASP A 183 -1.52 13.15 16.66
N GLY A 184 -1.12 14.37 17.01
CA GLY A 184 -0.10 14.62 18.04
C GLY A 184 1.35 14.54 17.53
N GLY A 185 1.59 14.63 16.22
CA GLY A 185 2.91 14.66 15.59
C GLY A 185 3.18 13.43 14.71
N SER A 186 3.91 13.58 13.60
CA SER A 186 4.02 12.56 12.55
C SER A 186 4.80 11.31 12.99
N LEU A 187 4.16 10.14 12.99
CA LEU A 187 4.82 8.85 13.26
C LEU A 187 5.21 8.08 12.00
N VAL A 188 4.62 8.43 10.87
CA VAL A 188 4.88 7.80 9.57
C VAL A 188 5.11 8.90 8.56
N SER A 189 6.21 8.83 7.83
CA SER A 189 6.51 9.71 6.71
C SER A 189 6.18 9.03 5.40
N GLY A 190 5.88 9.83 4.38
CA GLY A 190 5.69 9.35 3.02
C GLY A 190 4.49 9.96 2.32
N SER A 191 4.47 9.78 1.00
CA SER A 191 3.44 10.25 0.10
C SER A 191 2.29 9.25 0.00
N LEU A 192 1.10 9.70 0.41
CA LEU A 192 -0.15 8.92 0.33
C LEU A 192 -0.49 8.55 -1.12
N ILE A 193 -0.34 9.50 -2.03
CA ILE A 193 -0.64 9.32 -3.46
C ILE A 193 0.33 8.31 -4.08
N ARG A 194 1.59 8.29 -3.62
CA ARG A 194 2.63 7.33 -4.05
C ARG A 194 2.60 5.99 -3.29
N GLN A 195 1.56 5.76 -2.49
CA GLN A 195 1.28 4.52 -1.77
C GLN A 195 2.27 4.16 -0.65
N GLU A 196 3.09 5.11 -0.18
CA GLU A 196 4.17 4.83 0.79
C GLU A 196 3.63 4.44 2.18
N TYR A 197 2.47 4.96 2.58
CA TYR A 197 1.80 4.56 3.82
C TYR A 197 1.29 3.11 3.76
N LEU A 198 0.68 2.73 2.63
CA LEU A 198 0.21 1.36 2.41
C LEU A 198 1.40 0.40 2.38
N GLU A 199 2.47 0.77 1.68
CA GLU A 199 3.71 -0.01 1.62
C GLU A 199 4.33 -0.20 3.01
N THR A 200 4.39 0.85 3.82
CA THR A 200 4.91 0.79 5.20
C THR A 200 4.09 -0.17 6.05
N ALA A 201 2.77 -0.03 6.06
CA ALA A 201 1.90 -0.91 6.85
C ALA A 201 1.99 -2.38 6.40
N LEU A 202 2.09 -2.61 5.09
CA LEU A 202 2.29 -3.93 4.52
C LEU A 202 3.65 -4.53 4.90
N SER A 203 4.72 -3.75 4.79
CA SER A 203 6.07 -4.16 5.19
C SER A 203 6.09 -4.60 6.65
N TRP A 204 5.46 -3.82 7.52
CA TRP A 204 5.37 -4.10 8.96
C TRP A 204 4.63 -5.40 9.28
N ILE A 205 3.43 -5.62 8.74
CA ILE A 205 2.63 -6.81 9.08
C ILE A 205 3.20 -8.08 8.43
N SER A 206 3.83 -7.96 7.27
CA SER A 206 4.32 -9.09 6.48
C SER A 206 5.80 -9.40 6.71
N ASN A 207 6.49 -8.62 7.56
CA ASN A 207 7.95 -8.71 7.73
C ASN A 207 8.67 -8.64 6.35
N GLU A 208 8.37 -7.58 5.60
CA GLU A 208 8.84 -7.30 4.24
C GLU A 208 8.35 -8.26 3.13
N GLN A 209 7.57 -9.31 3.45
CA GLN A 209 6.98 -10.24 2.48
C GLN A 209 5.67 -9.72 1.86
N ILE A 210 5.71 -8.50 1.31
CA ILE A 210 4.51 -7.78 0.85
C ILE A 210 3.76 -8.54 -0.25
N GLU A 211 4.48 -9.07 -1.25
CA GLU A 211 3.88 -9.76 -2.40
C GLU A 211 3.09 -11.01 -1.97
N GLU A 212 3.63 -11.79 -1.02
CA GLU A 212 2.97 -12.98 -0.46
C GLU A 212 1.72 -12.62 0.34
N TYR A 213 1.80 -11.56 1.16
CA TYR A 213 0.67 -11.07 1.93
C TYR A 213 -0.46 -10.58 1.02
N MET A 214 -0.14 -9.79 -0.01
CA MET A 214 -1.15 -9.29 -0.94
C MET A 214 -1.79 -10.43 -1.75
N ALA A 215 -1.00 -11.38 -2.24
CA ALA A 215 -1.51 -12.54 -2.99
C ALA A 215 -2.48 -13.39 -2.15
N LYS A 216 -2.16 -13.63 -0.87
CA LYS A 216 -3.00 -14.41 0.04
C LYS A 216 -4.34 -13.74 0.32
N ASN A 217 -4.34 -12.41 0.49
CA ASN A 217 -5.51 -11.66 0.92
C ASN A 217 -6.30 -11.01 -0.24
N GLN A 218 -5.84 -11.13 -1.50
CA GLN A 218 -6.38 -10.43 -2.67
C GLN A 218 -7.91 -10.54 -2.81
N HIS A 219 -8.47 -11.70 -2.48
CA HIS A 219 -9.90 -12.00 -2.62
C HIS A 219 -10.72 -11.72 -1.35
N ASP A 220 -10.09 -11.27 -0.27
CA ASP A 220 -10.80 -10.88 0.94
C ASP A 220 -11.67 -9.66 0.69
N LYS A 221 -12.76 -9.54 1.44
CA LYS A 221 -13.75 -8.48 1.24
C LYS A 221 -13.25 -7.10 1.67
N ASN A 222 -12.28 -7.04 2.58
CA ASN A 222 -11.75 -5.82 3.17
C ASN A 222 -10.36 -6.08 3.78
N ALA A 223 -9.63 -5.01 4.09
CA ALA A 223 -8.31 -5.00 4.68
C ALA A 223 -8.35 -4.73 6.20
N ASN A 224 -9.34 -5.30 6.91
CA ASN A 224 -9.51 -5.06 8.34
C ASN A 224 -8.34 -5.57 9.19
N GLU A 225 -7.71 -6.69 8.83
CA GLU A 225 -6.53 -7.21 9.53
C GLU A 225 -5.36 -6.22 9.47
N LEU A 226 -5.02 -5.77 8.25
CA LEU A 226 -3.97 -4.76 8.03
C LEU A 226 -4.29 -3.45 8.77
N TRP A 227 -5.56 -3.04 8.74
CA TRP A 227 -6.01 -1.83 9.43
C TRP A 227 -5.88 -1.94 10.95
N GLN A 228 -6.38 -3.03 11.54
CA GLN A 228 -6.32 -3.26 12.98
C GLN A 228 -4.87 -3.32 13.46
N TYR A 229 -4.01 -4.06 12.74
CA TYR A 229 -2.59 -4.12 13.02
C TYR A 229 -1.95 -2.71 13.04
N PHE A 230 -2.20 -1.90 12.01
CA PHE A 230 -1.67 -0.54 11.96
C PHE A 230 -2.16 0.32 13.12
N GLN A 231 -3.45 0.22 13.49
CA GLN A 231 -4.00 0.91 14.65
C GLN A 231 -3.30 0.49 15.95
N ASP A 232 -3.04 -0.80 16.13
CA ASP A 232 -2.39 -1.34 17.32
C ASP A 232 -0.94 -0.86 17.44
N VAL A 233 -0.19 -0.83 16.33
CA VAL A 233 1.16 -0.26 16.27
C VAL A 233 1.13 1.22 16.70
N ILE A 234 0.31 2.05 16.05
CA ILE A 234 0.26 3.49 16.35
C ILE A 234 -0.17 3.73 17.81
N HIS A 235 -1.17 3.00 18.29
CA HIS A 235 -1.61 3.10 19.68
C HIS A 235 -0.49 2.75 20.67
N TRP A 236 0.23 1.65 20.41
CA TRP A 236 1.36 1.24 21.22
C TRP A 236 2.48 2.30 21.24
N VAL A 237 2.82 2.90 20.09
CA VAL A 237 3.83 3.96 20.01
C VAL A 237 3.41 5.16 20.87
N ARG A 238 2.18 5.64 20.73
CA ARG A 238 1.67 6.79 21.50
C ARG A 238 1.66 6.53 23.01
N LYS A 239 1.30 5.31 23.41
CA LYS A 239 1.31 4.89 24.82
C LYS A 239 2.73 4.77 25.38
N THR A 240 3.67 4.28 24.58
CA THR A 240 5.06 4.02 25.00
C THR A 240 5.91 5.29 24.95
N PHE A 241 5.64 6.19 24.01
CA PHE A 241 6.35 7.45 23.78
C PHE A 241 5.39 8.65 23.80
N PRO A 242 4.95 9.12 24.98
CA PRO A 242 3.93 10.17 25.09
C PRO A 242 4.36 11.53 24.54
N ASN A 243 5.67 11.79 24.49
CA ASN A 243 6.23 13.05 24.01
C ASN A 243 6.76 12.89 22.59
N TYR A 244 6.13 13.59 21.64
CA TYR A 244 6.55 13.58 20.26
C TYR A 244 7.93 14.24 20.05
N ARG A 245 8.72 13.65 19.14
CA ARG A 245 9.98 14.20 18.61
C ARG A 245 9.98 14.03 17.10
N LYS A 246 10.60 14.97 16.36
CA LYS A 246 10.53 14.99 14.88
C LYS A 246 11.14 13.74 14.23
N GLU A 247 12.11 13.13 14.91
CA GLU A 247 12.81 11.91 14.49
C GLU A 247 11.88 10.70 14.47
N MET A 248 10.74 10.76 15.16
CA MET A 248 9.75 9.67 15.24
C MET A 248 9.05 9.38 13.92
N ALA A 249 9.06 10.33 12.97
CA ALA A 249 8.38 10.18 11.68
C ALA A 249 9.03 9.15 10.73
N GLY A 250 10.30 8.79 10.98
CA GLY A 250 11.07 7.86 10.14
C GLY A 250 11.39 6.53 10.81
N VAL A 251 10.83 6.26 11.98
CA VAL A 251 11.13 5.02 12.74
C VAL A 251 10.30 3.86 12.20
N ASN A 252 10.94 2.69 12.10
CA ASN A 252 10.27 1.44 11.76
C ASN A 252 9.44 0.91 12.96
N TRP A 253 8.30 1.54 13.22
CA TRP A 253 7.48 1.21 14.40
C TRP A 253 6.92 -0.20 14.38
N GLY A 254 6.61 -0.75 13.20
CA GLY A 254 6.11 -2.11 13.07
C GLY A 254 7.13 -3.16 13.50
N GLU A 255 8.40 -3.00 13.10
CA GLU A 255 9.49 -3.89 13.54
C GLU A 255 9.64 -3.86 15.06
N LEU A 256 9.66 -2.67 15.66
CA LEU A 256 9.72 -2.52 17.12
C LEU A 256 8.49 -3.12 17.80
N TYR A 257 7.29 -2.93 17.25
CA TYR A 257 6.06 -3.50 17.80
C TYR A 257 6.05 -5.04 17.71
N ASN A 258 6.55 -5.60 16.61
CA ASN A 258 6.57 -7.04 16.36
C ASN A 258 7.59 -7.77 17.27
N GLU A 259 8.61 -7.06 17.74
CA GLU A 259 9.53 -7.57 18.74
C GLU A 259 8.83 -7.70 20.12
N GLU A 260 8.62 -8.94 20.59
CA GLU A 260 7.96 -9.26 21.87
C GLU A 260 8.48 -8.46 23.09
N ARG A 261 9.73 -7.99 23.03
CA ARG A 261 10.37 -7.17 24.07
C ARG A 261 9.69 -5.81 24.27
N TYR A 262 9.09 -5.24 23.23
CA TYR A 262 8.50 -3.90 23.26
C TYR A 262 7.00 -3.90 23.54
N LEU A 263 6.32 -5.03 23.32
CA LEU A 263 4.90 -5.21 23.63
C LEU A 263 4.58 -5.16 25.14
N SER A 264 5.60 -5.08 26.01
CA SER A 264 5.44 -5.03 27.46
C SER A 264 4.52 -6.15 28.01
N ILE A 265 4.43 -7.28 27.30
CA ILE A 265 3.71 -8.48 27.76
C ILE A 265 4.57 -9.11 28.85
N ARG A 266 4.47 -8.57 30.06
CA ARG A 266 5.11 -9.13 31.27
C ARG A 266 4.25 -10.23 31.91
N ALA A 267 3.02 -10.40 31.45
CA ALA A 267 2.07 -11.34 32.01
C ALA A 267 2.10 -12.66 31.23
N PHE A 268 2.35 -13.77 31.94
CA PHE A 268 2.19 -15.12 31.40
C PHE A 268 0.72 -15.43 31.14
N THR A 269 0.43 -16.10 30.02
CA THR A 269 -0.91 -16.59 29.68
C THR A 269 -1.33 -17.73 30.61
N PRO A 270 -2.64 -18.02 30.80
CA PRO A 270 -3.09 -19.15 31.61
C PRO A 270 -2.48 -20.50 31.21
N ASN A 271 -2.24 -20.73 29.90
CA ASN A 271 -1.61 -21.95 29.41
C ASN A 271 -0.14 -22.05 29.83
N MET A 272 0.62 -20.95 29.70
CA MET A 272 2.02 -20.90 30.16
C MET A 272 2.13 -21.14 31.66
N LYS A 273 1.18 -20.63 32.46
CA LYS A 273 1.12 -20.88 33.91
C LYS A 273 0.84 -22.35 34.22
N ARG A 274 -0.09 -22.98 33.50
CA ARG A 274 -0.43 -24.40 33.66
C ARG A 274 0.75 -25.30 33.28
N GLU A 275 1.40 -25.03 32.17
CA GLU A 275 2.57 -25.78 31.73
C GLU A 275 3.73 -25.69 32.74
N ALA A 276 3.98 -24.49 33.27
CA ALA A 276 4.98 -24.30 34.33
C ALA A 276 4.60 -25.02 35.63
N TYR A 277 3.31 -25.00 36.01
CA TYR A 277 2.79 -25.70 37.17
C TYR A 277 2.97 -27.23 37.06
N GLU A 278 2.61 -27.81 35.91
CA GLU A 278 2.75 -29.23 35.62
C GLU A 278 4.23 -29.65 35.59
N ARG A 279 5.11 -28.84 34.99
CA ARG A 279 6.56 -29.08 34.98
C ARG A 279 7.19 -29.04 36.38
N GLN A 280 6.57 -28.30 37.30
CA GLN A 280 7.02 -28.19 38.69
C GLN A 280 6.33 -29.16 39.65
N ASP A 281 5.40 -29.99 39.16
CA ASP A 281 4.58 -30.90 39.96
C ASP A 281 3.86 -30.17 41.12
N GLY A 282 3.41 -28.94 40.88
CA GLY A 282 2.80 -28.09 41.91
C GLY A 282 3.73 -27.65 43.06
N VAL A 283 5.03 -27.93 42.97
CA VAL A 283 6.02 -27.59 44.00
C VAL A 283 6.62 -26.21 43.74
N CYS A 284 6.63 -25.36 44.78
CA CYS A 284 7.35 -24.09 44.73
C CYS A 284 8.88 -24.33 44.67
N PRO A 285 9.61 -23.79 43.67
CA PRO A 285 11.06 -23.96 43.54
C PRO A 285 11.87 -23.39 44.70
N VAL A 286 11.31 -22.43 45.46
CA VAL A 286 11.98 -21.74 46.57
C VAL A 286 11.78 -22.50 47.89
N CYS A 287 10.56 -22.58 48.42
CA CYS A 287 10.29 -23.26 49.70
C CYS A 287 10.12 -24.79 49.61
N LYS A 288 10.09 -25.36 48.40
CA LYS A 288 9.95 -26.81 48.13
C LYS A 288 8.66 -27.45 48.68
N LYS A 289 7.62 -26.65 48.94
CA LYS A 289 6.29 -27.12 49.35
C LYS A 289 5.35 -27.19 48.14
N GLU A 290 4.37 -28.09 48.22
CA GLU A 290 3.33 -28.28 47.21
C GLU A 290 2.16 -27.31 47.44
N PHE A 291 1.60 -26.78 46.34
CA PHE A 291 0.51 -25.83 46.34
C PHE A 291 -0.47 -26.13 45.21
N ALA A 292 -1.75 -25.75 45.39
CA ALA A 292 -2.68 -25.74 44.27
C ALA A 292 -2.35 -24.59 43.30
N ILE A 293 -2.63 -24.74 42.01
CA ILE A 293 -2.32 -23.73 40.98
C ILE A 293 -2.87 -22.32 41.31
N GLY A 294 -4.03 -22.23 41.99
CA GLY A 294 -4.63 -20.96 42.40
C GLY A 294 -3.96 -20.28 43.60
N GLU A 295 -3.07 -21.00 44.29
CA GLU A 295 -2.28 -20.53 45.42
C GLU A 295 -0.88 -20.06 45.00
N MET A 296 -0.56 -20.20 43.71
CA MET A 296 0.72 -19.83 43.14
C MET A 296 0.61 -18.63 42.20
N GLU A 297 1.72 -17.91 42.03
CA GLU A 297 1.89 -16.78 41.13
C GLU A 297 3.01 -17.07 40.15
N ALA A 298 2.83 -16.65 38.90
CA ALA A 298 3.81 -16.86 37.85
C ALA A 298 4.84 -15.74 37.85
N ASP A 299 6.11 -16.10 37.74
CA ASP A 299 7.23 -15.19 37.74
C ASP A 299 8.32 -15.64 36.75
N HIS A 300 9.21 -14.73 36.36
CA HIS A 300 10.29 -15.05 35.44
C HIS A 300 11.44 -15.78 36.14
N ILE A 301 12.00 -16.81 35.48
CA ILE A 301 13.23 -17.49 35.92
C ILE A 301 14.42 -16.55 35.71
N LYS A 302 14.66 -16.16 34.46
CA LYS A 302 15.57 -15.08 34.09
C LYS A 302 14.80 -13.75 34.14
N PRO A 303 15.17 -12.79 35.00
CA PRO A 303 14.47 -11.52 35.11
C PRO A 303 14.39 -10.78 33.78
N TRP A 304 13.29 -10.04 33.59
CA TRP A 304 13.06 -9.28 32.36
C TRP A 304 14.15 -8.23 32.08
N HIS A 305 14.70 -7.59 33.13
CA HIS A 305 15.78 -6.60 33.00
C HIS A 305 17.12 -7.20 32.54
N GLU A 306 17.31 -8.51 32.70
CA GLU A 306 18.48 -9.25 32.20
C GLU A 306 18.21 -9.87 30.80
N GLY A 307 17.07 -9.56 30.19
CA GLY A 307 16.66 -10.07 28.88
C GLY A 307 15.91 -11.41 28.94
N GLY A 308 15.24 -11.72 30.04
CA GLY A 308 14.29 -12.83 30.11
C GLY A 308 13.01 -12.57 29.31
N ARG A 309 12.57 -13.56 28.52
CA ARG A 309 11.35 -13.48 27.68
C ARG A 309 10.13 -14.01 28.46
N THR A 310 8.93 -13.57 28.10
CA THR A 310 7.67 -14.06 28.71
C THR A 310 7.16 -15.29 27.95
N VAL A 311 7.88 -16.41 28.10
CA VAL A 311 7.59 -17.70 27.46
C VAL A 311 7.44 -18.81 28.52
N ALA A 312 6.80 -19.93 28.18
CA ALA A 312 6.51 -21.00 29.14
C ALA A 312 7.78 -21.55 29.81
N GLU A 313 8.90 -21.61 29.09
CA GLU A 313 10.20 -22.12 29.56
C GLU A 313 10.86 -21.17 30.56
N ASN A 314 10.57 -19.87 30.48
CA ASN A 314 11.07 -18.86 31.41
C ASN A 314 10.05 -18.53 32.52
N CYS A 315 8.93 -19.24 32.56
CA CYS A 315 7.90 -19.14 33.59
C CYS A 315 8.21 -20.11 34.73
N GLN A 316 8.14 -19.63 35.97
CA GLN A 316 8.08 -20.46 37.17
C GLN A 316 6.87 -20.08 38.03
N MET A 317 6.24 -21.06 38.66
CA MET A 317 5.18 -20.86 39.63
C MET A 317 5.79 -20.78 41.04
N LEU A 318 5.62 -19.66 41.73
CA LEU A 318 6.05 -19.44 43.11
C LEU A 318 4.84 -19.39 44.03
N CYS A 319 4.98 -19.79 45.31
CA CYS A 319 3.92 -19.49 46.26
C CYS A 319 3.84 -17.97 46.49
N LYS A 320 2.65 -17.48 46.87
CA LYS A 320 2.41 -16.03 47.06
C LYS A 320 3.39 -15.37 48.02
N GLU A 321 3.84 -16.09 49.05
CA GLU A 321 4.80 -15.58 50.03
C GLU A 321 6.19 -15.41 49.41
N ASP A 322 6.74 -16.47 48.79
CA ASP A 322 8.06 -16.45 48.15
C ASP A 322 8.12 -15.43 47.00
N ASN A 323 7.04 -15.29 46.22
CA ASN A 323 6.95 -14.32 45.13
C ASN A 323 7.02 -12.86 45.64
N ARG A 324 6.32 -12.58 46.75
CA ARG A 324 6.34 -11.25 47.39
C ARG A 324 7.71 -10.92 47.97
N THR A 325 8.37 -11.88 48.60
CA THR A 325 9.71 -11.67 49.17
C THR A 325 10.79 -11.50 48.10
N LYS A 326 10.65 -12.19 46.96
CA LYS A 326 11.56 -12.03 45.81
C LYS A 326 11.48 -10.63 45.19
N SER A 327 10.30 -10.04 45.13
CA SER A 327 10.08 -8.69 44.57
C SER A 327 10.69 -7.55 45.40
N GLY A 328 11.10 -7.82 46.64
CA GLY A 328 11.68 -6.84 47.58
C GLY A 328 13.21 -6.82 47.65
N LYS A 329 13.91 -7.49 46.73
CA LYS A 329 15.37 -7.55 46.67
C LYS A 329 15.95 -6.91 45.41
#